data_AF-A0A5S4GM66-F1
#
_entry.id   AF-A0A5S4GM66-F1
#
_cell.length_a   1.000
_cell.length_b   1.000
_cell.length_c   1.000
_cell.angle_alpha   90.00
_cell.angle_beta   90.00
_cell.angle_gamma   90.00
#
_symmetry.space_group_name_H-M   'P 1'
#
loop_
_entity.id
_entity.type
_entity.pdbx_description
1 polymer ?
#
loop_
_entity_poly.entity_id
_entity_poly.type
_entity_poly.pdbx_seq_one_letter_code
_entity_poly.pdbx_strand_id
1 'polypeptide(L)'
;MSSMSALDRLAVPGARHWGRLPGRPADVDPLAEFTGLGRRLRRLRLKEWVGFTLLHPELASSVIIQDAQYLSSSEFYLFDRAAGLLHQHSATSHGGAPALPTVLLEGVCHFQRRGYRISYSFAESSGRHRVEVDLAATTKAPAITGALTLDAAAATAPLSVSSRLPGGRMYTYKAAFPVAGTLRVGDRAFAFDPSRDLAILDEHRSLLPYRTSWLWGTFASLGAGGLVGANFAARPELPGEPEESCLWTPGTCEPLADIAFAPGSADPMAPWHISSADGRLDVAFEPQGRKRVIRQLGLFAIDYYQLFGHYTGTVRGASRTFELSGAPGVCESMKARL
;
A
#
# COMPACT_ATOMS: atom_id res chain seq x y z
N MET A 1 -19.62 23.42 -19.46
CA MET A 1 -19.37 23.65 -18.02
C MET A 1 -20.21 22.65 -17.24
N SER A 2 -19.72 21.41 -17.12
CA SER A 2 -20.37 20.37 -16.33
C SER A 2 -19.69 20.26 -14.98
N SER A 3 -20.53 20.31 -13.95
CA SER A 3 -20.23 20.21 -12.54
C SER A 3 -19.46 18.91 -12.19
N MET A 4 -18.23 19.06 -11.70
CA MET A 4 -17.57 18.08 -10.83
C MET A 4 -17.35 18.76 -9.47
N SER A 5 -18.30 18.59 -8.55
CA SER A 5 -18.07 18.89 -7.13
C SER A 5 -17.38 17.67 -6.49
N ALA A 6 -16.13 17.42 -6.85
CA ALA A 6 -15.29 16.45 -6.16
C ALA A 6 -14.68 17.10 -4.92
N LEU A 7 -14.44 16.33 -3.86
CA LEU A 7 -13.79 16.83 -2.65
C LEU A 7 -12.38 17.35 -2.99
N ASP A 8 -12.22 18.66 -3.16
CA ASP A 8 -10.90 19.24 -3.46
C ASP A 8 -9.89 19.07 -2.32
N ARG A 9 -10.36 18.98 -1.07
CA ARG A 9 -9.49 18.89 0.12
C ARG A 9 -10.00 17.86 1.11
N LEU A 10 -9.10 17.09 1.71
CA LEU A 10 -9.41 16.17 2.81
C LEU A 10 -9.88 16.91 4.07
N ALA A 11 -9.23 18.03 4.39
CA ALA A 11 -9.48 18.80 5.59
C ALA A 11 -9.26 20.29 5.37
N VAL A 12 -9.94 21.09 6.18
CA VAL A 12 -9.83 22.55 6.29
C VAL A 12 -9.79 22.91 7.78
N PRO A 13 -9.41 24.13 8.18
CA PRO A 13 -9.33 24.48 9.60
C PRO A 13 -10.63 24.16 10.36
N GLY A 14 -10.53 23.29 11.37
CA GLY A 14 -11.67 22.86 12.20
C GLY A 14 -12.58 21.79 11.60
N ALA A 15 -12.37 21.35 10.35
CA ALA A 15 -13.22 20.35 9.70
C ALA A 15 -12.42 19.36 8.84
N ARG A 16 -12.92 18.14 8.76
CA ARG A 16 -12.35 17.06 7.96
C ARG A 16 -13.48 16.26 7.36
N HIS A 17 -13.28 15.81 6.12
CA HIS A 17 -14.18 14.86 5.50
C HIS A 17 -13.87 13.45 6.02
N TRP A 18 -14.89 12.81 6.57
CA TRP A 18 -14.86 11.44 7.08
C TRP A 18 -15.72 10.55 6.19
N GLY A 19 -15.49 9.24 6.24
CA GLY A 19 -16.24 8.28 5.44
C GLY A 19 -15.39 7.62 4.36
N ARG A 20 -16.07 6.78 3.58
CA ARG A 20 -15.60 6.35 2.27
C ARG A 20 -15.87 7.47 1.27
N LEU A 21 -14.81 7.95 0.64
CA LEU A 21 -14.86 9.03 -0.33
C LEU A 21 -14.98 8.44 -1.75
N PRO A 22 -15.70 9.09 -2.68
CA PRO A 22 -15.87 8.58 -4.04
C PRO A 22 -14.55 8.51 -4.84
N GLY A 23 -13.52 9.22 -4.39
CA GLY A 23 -12.18 9.22 -4.97
C GLY A 23 -11.18 9.81 -4.00
N ARG A 24 -9.92 9.94 -4.45
CA ARG A 24 -8.89 10.65 -3.70
C ARG A 24 -9.23 12.15 -3.71
N PRO A 25 -9.28 12.85 -2.56
CA PRO A 25 -9.30 14.30 -2.59
C PRO A 25 -8.07 14.84 -3.32
N ALA A 26 -8.20 15.97 -4.01
CA ALA A 26 -7.07 16.55 -4.73
C ALA A 26 -5.92 16.89 -3.76
N ASP A 27 -6.24 17.55 -2.65
CA ASP A 27 -5.30 17.90 -1.58
C ASP A 27 -5.57 17.10 -0.29
N VAL A 28 -4.61 16.27 0.08
CA VAL A 28 -4.65 15.41 1.26
C VAL A 28 -3.64 15.91 2.31
N ASP A 29 -3.86 17.09 2.90
CA ASP A 29 -3.17 17.54 4.11
C ASP A 29 -3.97 17.14 5.37
N PRO A 30 -3.62 16.04 6.07
CA PRO A 30 -4.34 15.65 7.28
C PRO A 30 -4.15 16.64 8.43
N LEU A 31 -3.14 17.52 8.37
CA LEU A 31 -2.88 18.55 9.38
C LEU A 31 -3.65 19.85 9.12
N ALA A 32 -4.28 20.01 7.95
CA ALA A 32 -5.08 21.20 7.63
C ALA A 32 -6.30 21.40 8.57
N GLU A 33 -6.74 20.32 9.23
CA GLU A 33 -7.74 20.36 10.31
C GLU A 33 -7.30 21.26 11.48
N PHE A 34 -5.99 21.39 11.72
CA PHE A 34 -5.43 22.08 12.88
C PHE A 34 -4.74 23.39 12.49
N THR A 35 -4.73 24.33 13.43
CA THR A 35 -4.05 25.63 13.26
C THR A 35 -2.98 25.85 14.33
N GLY A 36 -2.12 26.86 14.12
CA GLY A 36 -1.15 27.34 15.09
C GLY A 36 -0.26 26.24 15.71
N LEU A 37 -0.13 26.27 17.03
CA LEU A 37 0.67 25.29 17.78
C LEU A 37 0.12 23.86 17.70
N GLY A 38 -1.21 23.70 17.62
CA GLY A 38 -1.85 22.39 17.50
C GLY A 38 -1.41 21.62 16.26
N ARG A 39 -1.28 22.33 15.12
CA ARG A 39 -0.74 21.79 13.87
C ARG A 39 0.73 21.37 14.00
N ARG A 40 1.56 22.24 14.59
CA ARG A 40 3.00 21.99 14.77
C ARG A 40 3.27 20.76 15.64
N LEU A 41 2.56 20.63 16.76
CA LEU A 41 2.70 19.49 17.67
C LEU A 41 2.27 18.17 17.02
N ARG A 42 1.23 18.20 16.16
CA ARG A 42 0.73 17.01 15.46
C ARG A 42 1.60 16.59 14.28
N ARG A 43 2.37 17.51 13.69
CA ARG A 43 3.33 17.17 12.63
C ARG A 43 4.27 16.05 13.07
N LEU A 44 4.83 16.11 14.29
CA LEU A 44 5.74 15.06 14.77
C LEU A 44 5.07 13.69 14.95
N ARG A 45 3.73 13.69 15.10
CA ARG A 45 2.92 12.47 15.20
C ARG A 45 2.45 11.93 13.86
N LEU A 46 2.53 12.74 12.80
CA LEU A 46 2.10 12.33 11.48
C LEU A 46 3.04 11.22 10.96
N LYS A 47 2.43 10.19 10.39
CA LYS A 47 3.09 9.07 9.72
C LYS A 47 2.49 9.00 8.32
N GLU A 48 3.34 9.07 7.32
CA GLU A 48 2.93 9.10 5.91
C GLU A 48 3.74 8.10 5.11
N TRP A 49 3.09 7.45 4.16
CA TRP A 49 3.78 6.62 3.19
C TRP A 49 3.03 6.57 1.87
N VAL A 50 3.82 6.38 0.82
CA VAL A 50 3.35 6.01 -0.52
C VAL A 50 4.19 4.82 -0.97
N GLY A 51 3.54 3.77 -1.43
CA GLY A 51 4.23 2.56 -1.88
C GLY A 51 3.45 1.81 -2.94
N PHE A 52 4.11 0.81 -3.50
CA PHE A 52 3.51 -0.13 -4.42
C PHE A 52 3.83 -1.56 -4.01
N THR A 53 2.83 -2.44 -4.09
CA THR A 53 3.04 -3.88 -4.15
C THR A 53 2.98 -4.31 -5.61
N LEU A 54 4.05 -4.96 -6.10
CA LEU A 54 4.18 -5.41 -7.47
C LEU A 54 3.77 -6.88 -7.57
N LEU A 55 2.82 -7.15 -8.45
CA LEU A 55 2.21 -8.46 -8.66
C LEU A 55 2.70 -9.03 -9.99
N HIS A 56 3.54 -10.06 -9.91
CA HIS A 56 4.21 -10.66 -11.06
C HIS A 56 4.37 -12.18 -10.86
N PRO A 57 4.28 -13.01 -11.91
CA PRO A 57 4.38 -14.47 -11.78
C PRO A 57 5.76 -14.96 -11.35
N GLU A 58 6.84 -14.27 -11.72
CA GLU A 58 8.22 -14.68 -11.42
C GLU A 58 8.85 -13.99 -10.20
N LEU A 59 8.22 -12.95 -9.66
CA LEU A 59 8.75 -12.22 -8.51
C LEU A 59 7.65 -11.84 -7.52
N ALA A 60 8.06 -11.54 -6.29
CA ALA A 60 7.25 -10.77 -5.36
C ALA A 60 8.05 -9.55 -4.93
N SER A 61 7.43 -8.37 -4.90
CA SER A 61 8.13 -7.15 -4.56
C SER A 61 7.18 -6.11 -3.99
N SER A 62 7.66 -5.32 -3.04
CA SER A 62 7.06 -4.05 -2.71
C SER A 62 8.12 -2.99 -2.55
N VAL A 63 7.70 -1.75 -2.79
CA VAL A 63 8.49 -0.54 -2.64
C VAL A 63 7.71 0.47 -1.82
N ILE A 64 8.39 1.16 -0.91
CA ILE A 64 7.77 2.18 -0.07
C ILE A 64 8.69 3.39 0.10
N ILE A 65 8.09 4.57 0.12
CA ILE A 65 8.68 5.82 0.60
C ILE A 65 7.83 6.25 1.79
N GLN A 66 8.46 6.48 2.94
CA GLN A 66 7.76 6.80 4.18
C GLN A 66 8.45 7.91 4.96
N ASP A 67 7.64 8.71 5.65
CA ASP A 67 8.09 9.80 6.50
C ASP A 67 7.37 9.78 7.85
N ALA A 68 8.16 9.59 8.92
CA ALA A 68 7.69 9.71 10.29
C ALA A 68 7.90 11.10 10.89
N GLN A 69 8.32 12.07 10.06
CA GLN A 69 8.55 13.49 10.37
C GLN A 69 9.78 13.76 11.25
N TYR A 70 10.33 12.73 11.91
CA TYR A 70 11.63 12.74 12.58
C TYR A 70 12.65 11.80 11.91
N LEU A 71 12.18 10.79 11.19
CA LEU A 71 12.99 9.84 10.43
C LEU A 71 12.20 9.49 9.18
N SER A 72 12.85 9.57 8.03
CA SER A 72 12.28 9.07 6.78
C SER A 72 13.06 7.88 6.28
N SER A 73 12.42 7.05 5.47
CA SER A 73 13.08 5.94 4.83
C SER A 73 12.42 5.55 3.53
N SER A 74 13.16 4.80 2.74
CA SER A 74 12.61 4.04 1.65
C SER A 74 13.15 2.62 1.73
N GLU A 75 12.28 1.66 1.41
CA GLU A 75 12.62 0.25 1.38
C GLU A 75 12.10 -0.36 0.07
N PHE A 76 12.93 -1.19 -0.54
CA PHE A 76 12.60 -1.97 -1.72
C PHE A 76 13.05 -3.40 -1.48
N TYR A 77 12.16 -4.36 -1.72
CA TYR A 77 12.58 -5.76 -1.81
C TYR A 77 12.07 -6.39 -3.10
N LEU A 78 12.80 -7.40 -3.55
CA LEU A 78 12.39 -8.26 -4.65
C LEU A 78 12.81 -9.68 -4.32
N PHE A 79 11.83 -10.58 -4.31
CA PHE A 79 12.02 -12.00 -4.19
C PHE A 79 11.94 -12.64 -5.58
N ASP A 80 13.03 -13.23 -6.01
CA ASP A 80 13.11 -14.01 -7.24
C ASP A 80 12.58 -15.43 -6.95
N ARG A 81 11.43 -15.77 -7.53
CA ARG A 81 10.77 -17.05 -7.25
C ARG A 81 11.52 -18.25 -7.82
N ALA A 82 12.18 -18.08 -8.96
CA ALA A 82 12.92 -19.19 -9.58
C ALA A 82 14.24 -19.46 -8.85
N ALA A 83 14.92 -18.41 -8.39
CA ALA A 83 16.16 -18.55 -7.63
C ALA A 83 15.93 -18.81 -6.13
N GLY A 84 14.74 -18.50 -5.61
CA GLY A 84 14.46 -18.53 -4.18
C GLY A 84 15.23 -17.46 -3.38
N LEU A 85 15.60 -16.35 -4.03
CA LEU A 85 16.47 -15.33 -3.45
C LEU A 85 15.71 -14.04 -3.15
N LEU A 86 15.89 -13.53 -1.92
CA LEU A 86 15.36 -12.24 -1.50
C LEU A 86 16.48 -11.18 -1.56
N HIS A 87 16.26 -10.16 -2.38
CA HIS A 87 17.11 -8.98 -2.47
C HIS A 87 16.44 -7.80 -1.78
N GLN A 88 17.19 -7.09 -0.93
CA GLN A 88 16.67 -5.98 -0.15
C GLN A 88 17.60 -4.78 -0.24
N HIS A 89 16.99 -3.62 -0.46
CA HIS A 89 17.62 -2.32 -0.39
C HIS A 89 16.81 -1.45 0.56
N SER A 90 17.52 -0.66 1.37
CA SER A 90 16.87 0.31 2.24
C SER A 90 17.80 1.49 2.48
N ALA A 91 17.21 2.66 2.62
CA ALA A 91 17.93 3.87 2.98
C ALA A 91 17.08 4.71 3.92
N THR A 92 17.74 5.42 4.83
CA THR A 92 17.09 6.34 5.78
C THR A 92 17.58 7.76 5.54
N SER A 93 16.81 8.76 5.97
CA SER A 93 17.20 10.17 5.98
C SER A 93 16.51 10.90 7.13
N HIS A 94 16.79 12.20 7.30
CA HIS A 94 16.03 13.02 8.25
C HIS A 94 14.56 13.12 7.84
N GLY A 95 13.67 13.38 8.79
CA GLY A 95 12.25 13.65 8.49
C GLY A 95 12.09 14.84 7.53
N GLY A 96 11.07 14.81 6.68
CA GLY A 96 10.80 15.80 5.63
C GLY A 96 11.74 15.72 4.43
N ALA A 97 12.72 14.81 4.40
CA ALA A 97 13.60 14.62 3.26
C ALA A 97 12.89 14.08 1.99
N PRO A 98 11.95 13.11 2.09
CA PRO A 98 11.22 12.64 0.92
C PRO A 98 10.18 13.69 0.51
N ALA A 99 9.97 13.85 -0.80
CA ALA A 99 8.80 14.56 -1.28
C ALA A 99 7.59 13.63 -1.18
N LEU A 100 6.69 13.86 -0.21
CA LEU A 100 5.36 13.23 -0.15
C LEU A 100 4.29 14.33 -0.29
N PRO A 101 3.96 14.76 -1.53
CA PRO A 101 3.09 15.90 -1.77
C PRO A 101 1.65 15.59 -1.32
N THR A 102 0.94 16.59 -0.80
CA THR A 102 -0.48 16.44 -0.43
C THR A 102 -1.37 16.30 -1.68
N VAL A 103 -0.95 16.89 -2.80
CA VAL A 103 -1.48 16.65 -4.15
C VAL A 103 -0.64 15.55 -4.82
N LEU A 104 -1.12 14.31 -4.77
CA LEU A 104 -0.34 13.14 -5.20
C LEU A 104 -0.49 12.84 -6.69
N LEU A 105 -1.72 12.79 -7.23
CA LEU A 105 -2.02 12.23 -8.56
C LEU A 105 -1.59 13.09 -9.75
N GLU A 106 -1.08 14.30 -9.50
CA GLU A 106 -0.40 15.17 -10.46
C GLU A 106 1.01 15.57 -9.95
N GLY A 107 1.53 14.80 -9.00
CA GLY A 107 2.73 15.10 -8.24
C GLY A 107 3.87 14.11 -8.48
N VAL A 108 5.00 14.40 -7.82
CA VAL A 108 6.16 13.51 -7.79
C VAL A 108 6.49 13.18 -6.35
N CYS A 109 6.55 11.89 -6.03
CA CYS A 109 7.16 11.39 -4.82
C CYS A 109 8.57 10.93 -5.12
N HIS A 110 9.56 11.28 -4.30
CA HIS A 110 10.88 10.70 -4.48
C HIS A 110 11.64 10.57 -3.16
N PHE A 111 12.56 9.61 -3.15
CA PHE A 111 13.54 9.41 -2.10
C PHE A 111 14.90 9.20 -2.75
N GLN A 112 15.90 9.99 -2.35
CA GLN A 112 17.23 9.90 -2.91
C GLN A 112 18.33 9.99 -1.85
N ARG A 113 19.30 9.08 -1.95
CA ARG A 113 20.60 9.08 -1.26
C ARG A 113 21.66 8.62 -2.26
N ARG A 114 22.94 8.68 -1.85
CA ARG A 114 24.04 8.16 -2.68
C ARG A 114 23.79 6.67 -2.96
N GLY A 115 23.66 6.32 -4.25
CA GLY A 115 23.42 4.94 -4.68
C GLY A 115 22.00 4.40 -4.41
N TYR A 116 21.04 5.26 -4.05
CA TYR A 116 19.66 4.84 -3.81
C TYR A 116 18.71 5.92 -4.31
N ARG A 117 17.93 5.64 -5.35
CA ARG A 117 16.91 6.54 -5.88
C ARG A 117 15.65 5.77 -6.22
N ILE A 118 14.53 6.23 -5.67
CA ILE A 118 13.17 5.77 -6.00
C ILE A 118 12.33 7.01 -6.29
N SER A 119 11.59 6.97 -7.39
CA SER A 119 10.70 8.06 -7.81
C SER A 119 9.37 7.50 -8.28
N TYR A 120 8.29 8.15 -7.88
CA TYR A 120 6.95 7.95 -8.40
C TYR A 120 6.50 9.26 -9.04
N SER A 121 6.06 9.22 -10.29
CA SER A 121 5.45 10.37 -10.95
C SER A 121 4.04 10.00 -11.38
N PHE A 122 3.09 10.85 -11.03
CA PHE A 122 1.68 10.67 -11.33
C PHE A 122 1.25 11.77 -12.28
N ALA A 123 0.59 11.40 -13.38
CA ALA A 123 0.00 12.33 -14.33
C ALA A 123 -1.42 11.88 -14.66
N GLU A 124 -2.38 12.27 -13.81
CA GLU A 124 -3.81 11.99 -13.96
C GLU A 124 -4.33 12.49 -15.31
N SER A 125 -3.92 13.69 -15.74
CA SER A 125 -4.20 14.27 -17.07
C SER A 125 -3.88 13.36 -18.26
N SER A 126 -2.85 12.52 -18.14
CA SER A 126 -2.44 11.56 -19.18
C SER A 126 -2.90 10.13 -18.91
N GLY A 127 -3.50 9.87 -17.74
CA GLY A 127 -3.85 8.53 -17.28
C GLY A 127 -2.65 7.60 -17.08
N ARG A 128 -1.43 8.14 -16.93
CA ARG A 128 -0.20 7.35 -16.82
C ARG A 128 0.56 7.71 -15.55
N HIS A 129 0.93 6.70 -14.79
CA HIS A 129 1.85 6.87 -13.66
C HIS A 129 3.12 6.10 -13.93
N ARG A 130 4.21 6.49 -13.27
CA ARG A 130 5.53 5.89 -13.50
C ARG A 130 6.27 5.70 -12.19
N VAL A 131 6.82 4.51 -12.03
CA VAL A 131 7.69 4.12 -10.91
C VAL A 131 9.08 3.87 -11.47
N GLU A 132 10.07 4.59 -10.95
CA GLU A 132 11.48 4.46 -11.35
C GLU A 132 12.32 4.04 -10.15
N VAL A 133 13.18 3.05 -10.40
CA VAL A 133 14.04 2.43 -9.39
C VAL A 133 15.46 2.46 -9.92
N ASP A 134 16.38 2.97 -9.10
CA ASP A 134 17.81 3.02 -9.39
C ASP A 134 18.60 2.86 -8.09
N LEU A 135 18.96 1.61 -7.81
CA LEU A 135 19.54 1.15 -6.56
C LEU A 135 20.90 0.51 -6.89
N ALA A 136 21.98 1.11 -6.40
CA ALA A 136 23.32 0.58 -6.61
C ALA A 136 23.51 -0.74 -5.85
N ALA A 137 24.42 -1.58 -6.35
CA ALA A 137 24.78 -2.80 -5.67
C ALA A 137 25.34 -2.51 -4.26
N THR A 138 25.04 -3.40 -3.31
CA THR A 138 25.60 -3.40 -1.97
C THR A 138 26.39 -4.68 -1.75
N THR A 139 27.04 -4.81 -0.59
CA THR A 139 27.70 -6.07 -0.21
C THR A 139 26.73 -7.24 -0.02
N LYS A 140 25.42 -6.98 0.11
CA LYS A 140 24.40 -8.01 0.40
C LYS A 140 23.37 -8.21 -0.72
N ALA A 141 23.31 -7.30 -1.69
CA ALA A 141 22.30 -7.33 -2.73
C ALA A 141 22.84 -6.74 -4.04
N PRO A 142 22.50 -7.32 -5.20
CA PRO A 142 22.86 -6.78 -6.50
C PRO A 142 22.18 -5.43 -6.75
N ALA A 143 22.64 -4.70 -7.76
CA ALA A 143 21.98 -3.49 -8.22
C ALA A 143 20.57 -3.80 -8.71
N ILE A 144 19.63 -2.89 -8.49
CA ILE A 144 18.27 -2.97 -9.02
C ILE A 144 17.94 -1.69 -9.78
N THR A 145 17.61 -1.81 -11.06
CA THR A 145 17.26 -0.67 -11.91
C THR A 145 16.01 -0.96 -12.72
N GLY A 146 15.25 0.07 -13.07
CA GLY A 146 14.11 -0.12 -13.95
C GLY A 146 13.11 1.01 -13.93
N ALA A 147 12.14 0.89 -14.83
CA ALA A 147 11.02 1.79 -14.93
C ALA A 147 9.76 0.98 -15.25
N LEU A 148 8.70 1.31 -14.53
CA LEU A 148 7.37 0.74 -14.69
C LEU A 148 6.40 1.87 -15.04
N THR A 149 5.50 1.60 -15.97
CA THR A 149 4.40 2.50 -16.36
C THR A 149 3.09 1.84 -15.97
N LEU A 150 2.27 2.55 -15.21
CA LEU A 150 0.98 2.10 -14.72
C LEU A 150 -0.13 2.78 -15.52
N ASP A 151 -1.11 2.01 -15.96
CA ASP A 151 -2.27 2.49 -16.70
C ASP A 151 -3.41 2.85 -15.74
N ALA A 152 -3.62 4.15 -15.52
CA ALA A 152 -4.67 4.65 -14.65
C ALA A 152 -6.07 4.56 -15.29
N ALA A 153 -6.16 4.52 -16.62
CA ALA A 153 -7.45 4.36 -17.31
C ALA A 153 -8.02 2.95 -17.14
N ALA A 154 -7.15 1.96 -16.92
CA ALA A 154 -7.50 0.57 -16.69
C ALA A 154 -7.40 0.14 -15.21
N ALA A 155 -7.28 1.10 -14.28
CA ALA A 155 -7.17 0.83 -12.84
C ALA A 155 -8.49 0.33 -12.22
N THR A 156 -8.41 -0.24 -11.02
CA THR A 156 -9.59 -0.50 -10.20
C THR A 156 -10.28 0.81 -9.80
N ALA A 157 -11.57 0.72 -9.47
CA ALA A 157 -12.19 1.80 -8.69
C ALA A 157 -11.38 2.05 -7.40
N PRO A 158 -11.20 3.31 -6.98
CA PRO A 158 -10.33 3.61 -5.87
C PRO A 158 -10.96 3.26 -4.53
N LEU A 159 -10.16 2.68 -3.64
CA LEU A 159 -10.45 2.71 -2.21
C LEU A 159 -9.94 4.05 -1.67
N SER A 160 -10.83 4.92 -1.19
CA SER A 160 -10.47 6.18 -0.54
C SER A 160 -11.23 6.31 0.77
N VAL A 161 -10.53 6.29 1.90
CA VAL A 161 -11.16 6.23 3.23
C VAL A 161 -10.49 7.23 4.17
N SER A 162 -11.31 8.05 4.83
CA SER A 162 -10.91 8.90 5.95
C SER A 162 -11.67 8.48 7.19
N SER A 163 -10.96 8.01 8.21
CA SER A 163 -11.57 7.30 9.35
C SER A 163 -10.96 7.70 10.68
N ARG A 164 -11.80 7.73 11.72
CA ARG A 164 -11.36 7.91 13.10
C ARG A 164 -10.90 6.58 13.66
N LEU A 165 -9.81 6.62 14.42
CA LEU A 165 -9.29 5.47 15.14
C LEU A 165 -9.37 5.75 16.65
N PRO A 166 -9.38 4.72 17.52
CA PRO A 166 -9.26 4.94 18.96
C PRO A 166 -8.01 5.75 19.29
N GLY A 167 -8.17 7.02 19.67
CA GLY A 167 -7.04 7.94 19.95
C GLY A 167 -6.26 8.42 18.72
N GLY A 168 -6.79 8.24 17.51
CA GLY A 168 -6.10 8.57 16.26
C GLY A 168 -7.04 8.89 15.11
N ARG A 169 -6.45 8.97 13.91
CA ARG A 169 -7.18 9.13 12.64
C ARG A 169 -6.29 8.73 11.48
N MET A 170 -6.90 8.29 10.40
CA MET A 170 -6.19 7.93 9.18
C MET A 170 -6.88 8.49 7.94
N TYR A 171 -6.12 8.51 6.86
CA TYR A 171 -6.58 8.59 5.50
C TYR A 171 -5.80 7.55 4.69
N THR A 172 -6.46 6.85 3.77
CA THR A 172 -5.78 5.97 2.82
C THR A 172 -6.42 6.07 1.44
N TYR A 173 -5.58 5.89 0.44
CA TYR A 173 -5.96 5.75 -0.96
C TYR A 173 -5.24 4.55 -1.55
N LYS A 174 -5.99 3.61 -2.15
CA LYS A 174 -5.45 2.43 -2.79
C LYS A 174 -6.15 2.14 -4.11
N ALA A 175 -5.38 1.72 -5.09
CA ALA A 175 -5.88 1.28 -6.39
C ALA A 175 -4.87 0.31 -7.02
N ALA A 176 -5.37 -0.67 -7.78
CA ALA A 176 -4.53 -1.57 -8.56
C ALA A 176 -4.52 -1.14 -10.02
N PHE A 177 -3.34 -1.19 -10.64
CA PHE A 177 -3.10 -0.72 -12.01
C PHE A 177 -2.45 -1.84 -12.82
N PRO A 178 -2.88 -2.06 -14.08
CA PRO A 178 -2.07 -2.75 -15.07
C PRO A 178 -0.70 -2.08 -15.21
N VAL A 179 0.36 -2.86 -15.25
CA VAL A 179 1.73 -2.33 -15.27
C VAL A 179 2.55 -2.93 -16.40
N ALA A 180 3.29 -2.05 -17.09
CA ALA A 180 4.23 -2.40 -18.14
C ALA A 180 5.63 -1.92 -17.80
N GLY A 181 6.67 -2.59 -18.29
CA GLY A 181 8.04 -2.12 -18.19
C GLY A 181 9.01 -3.21 -17.79
N THR A 182 10.10 -2.83 -17.12
CA THR A 182 11.13 -3.81 -16.76
C THR A 182 11.83 -3.39 -15.48
N LEU A 183 12.03 -4.38 -14.60
CA LEU A 183 12.98 -4.30 -13.50
C LEU A 183 14.16 -5.23 -13.80
N ARG A 184 15.37 -4.77 -13.53
CA ARG A 184 16.61 -5.54 -13.62
C ARG A 184 17.22 -5.71 -12.24
N VAL A 185 17.67 -6.92 -11.93
CA VAL A 185 18.33 -7.30 -10.69
C VAL A 185 19.64 -7.98 -11.05
N GLY A 186 20.76 -7.25 -10.90
CA GLY A 186 22.02 -7.65 -11.54
C GLY A 186 21.81 -7.82 -13.04
N ASP A 187 22.09 -9.03 -13.55
CA ASP A 187 21.94 -9.36 -14.97
C ASP A 187 20.54 -9.88 -15.35
N ARG A 188 19.70 -10.23 -14.36
CA ARG A 188 18.35 -10.75 -14.61
C ARG A 188 17.36 -9.63 -14.86
N ALA A 189 16.54 -9.74 -15.91
CA ALA A 189 15.46 -8.83 -16.21
C ALA A 189 14.09 -9.49 -15.97
N PHE A 190 13.16 -8.74 -15.40
CA PHE A 190 11.76 -9.11 -15.19
C PHE A 190 10.89 -8.14 -15.99
N ALA A 191 10.26 -8.63 -17.06
CA ALA A 191 9.42 -7.84 -17.94
C ALA A 191 7.97 -7.88 -17.46
N PHE A 192 7.42 -6.70 -17.21
CA PHE A 192 6.03 -6.52 -16.80
C PHE A 192 5.14 -6.37 -18.04
N ASP A 193 4.11 -7.20 -18.13
CA ASP A 193 3.09 -7.21 -19.18
C ASP A 193 1.77 -6.68 -18.59
N PRO A 194 1.23 -5.57 -19.09
CA PRO A 194 0.00 -4.97 -18.54
C PRO A 194 -1.25 -5.85 -18.73
N SER A 195 -1.21 -6.86 -19.60
CA SER A 195 -2.30 -7.84 -19.72
C SER A 195 -2.30 -8.93 -18.64
N ARG A 196 -1.27 -8.95 -17.78
CA ARG A 196 -1.06 -9.99 -16.75
C ARG A 196 -0.70 -9.40 -15.39
N ASP A 197 0.21 -8.42 -15.37
CA ASP A 197 0.89 -7.96 -14.17
C ASP A 197 0.30 -6.65 -13.67
N LEU A 198 0.32 -6.49 -12.35
CA LEU A 198 -0.33 -5.38 -11.66
C LEU A 198 0.60 -4.71 -10.66
N ALA A 199 0.29 -3.46 -10.33
CA ALA A 199 0.87 -2.75 -9.20
C ALA A 199 -0.25 -2.17 -8.34
N ILE A 200 -0.24 -2.45 -7.03
CA ILE A 200 -1.21 -1.90 -6.08
C ILE A 200 -0.56 -0.71 -5.39
N LEU A 201 -1.08 0.49 -5.63
CA LEU A 201 -0.71 1.71 -4.91
C LEU A 201 -1.29 1.66 -3.50
N ASP A 202 -0.47 2.07 -2.52
CA ASP A 202 -0.88 2.35 -1.15
C ASP A 202 -0.36 3.72 -0.74
N GLU A 203 -1.26 4.72 -0.70
CA GLU A 203 -1.04 5.95 0.04
C GLU A 203 -1.74 5.84 1.39
N HIS A 204 -1.03 6.26 2.45
CA HIS A 204 -1.61 6.36 3.77
C HIS A 204 -1.03 7.54 4.54
N ARG A 205 -1.89 8.20 5.31
CA ARG A 205 -1.51 9.30 6.20
C ARG A 205 -2.27 9.20 7.52
N SER A 206 -1.57 9.15 8.63
CA SER A 206 -2.21 8.90 9.91
C SER A 206 -1.57 9.62 11.09
N LEU A 207 -2.42 9.93 12.07
CA LEU A 207 -2.03 10.27 13.44
C LEU A 207 -2.37 9.07 14.30
N LEU A 208 -1.54 8.04 14.24
CA LEU A 208 -1.76 6.80 15.00
C LEU A 208 -1.59 7.04 16.50
N PRO A 209 -2.24 6.22 17.35
CA PRO A 209 -1.88 6.12 18.75
C PRO A 209 -0.42 5.70 18.90
N TYR A 210 0.23 6.13 19.99
CA TYR A 210 1.64 5.81 20.24
C TYR A 210 1.91 4.31 20.19
N ARG A 211 1.01 3.48 20.74
CA ARG A 211 1.03 2.03 20.59
C ARG A 211 -0.01 1.62 19.57
N THR A 212 0.42 0.95 18.51
CA THR A 212 -0.47 0.51 17.43
C THR A 212 -0.06 -0.88 16.94
N SER A 213 -1.03 -1.62 16.44
CA SER A 213 -0.84 -2.90 15.79
C SER A 213 -1.92 -3.11 14.75
N TRP A 214 -1.55 -3.78 13.67
CA TRP A 214 -2.51 -4.21 12.66
C TRP A 214 -2.04 -5.49 11.98
N LEU A 215 -3.01 -6.19 11.40
CA LEU A 215 -2.81 -7.10 10.30
C LEU A 215 -3.36 -6.43 9.05
N TRP A 216 -2.68 -6.62 7.93
CA TRP A 216 -3.13 -6.08 6.65
C TRP A 216 -2.78 -7.06 5.53
N GLY A 217 -3.60 -7.10 4.50
CA GLY A 217 -3.29 -7.87 3.30
C GLY A 217 -3.93 -7.26 2.07
N THR A 218 -3.32 -7.55 0.93
CA THR A 218 -3.86 -7.16 -0.36
C THR A 218 -3.40 -8.12 -1.46
N PHE A 219 -4.27 -8.29 -2.44
CA PHE A 219 -3.98 -9.00 -3.68
C PHE A 219 -4.84 -8.45 -4.79
N ALA A 220 -4.41 -8.69 -6.03
CA ALA A 220 -5.23 -8.47 -7.21
C ALA A 220 -4.82 -9.46 -8.30
N SER A 221 -5.75 -9.74 -9.20
CA SER A 221 -5.51 -10.52 -10.40
C SER A 221 -6.38 -10.01 -11.54
N LEU A 222 -5.96 -10.29 -12.77
CA LEU A 222 -6.79 -10.09 -13.95
C LEU A 222 -7.62 -11.36 -14.17
N GLY A 223 -8.94 -11.20 -14.25
CA GLY A 223 -9.89 -12.28 -14.49
C GLY A 223 -10.81 -11.99 -15.68
N ALA A 224 -11.74 -12.91 -15.94
CA ALA A 224 -12.73 -12.75 -17.01
C ALA A 224 -13.60 -11.50 -16.75
N GLY A 225 -13.43 -10.43 -17.52
CA GLY A 225 -14.20 -9.19 -17.35
C GLY A 225 -13.52 -8.12 -16.50
N GLY A 226 -12.25 -8.29 -16.12
CA GLY A 226 -11.42 -7.21 -15.56
C GLY A 226 -10.69 -7.59 -14.27
N LEU A 227 -10.20 -6.56 -13.60
CA LEU A 227 -9.50 -6.64 -12.32
C LEU A 227 -10.43 -7.16 -11.22
N VAL A 228 -9.93 -8.11 -10.44
CA VAL A 228 -10.52 -8.55 -9.19
C VAL A 228 -9.44 -8.58 -8.11
N GLY A 229 -9.79 -8.23 -6.88
CA GLY A 229 -8.85 -8.24 -5.78
C GLY A 229 -9.50 -7.86 -4.46
N ALA A 230 -8.66 -7.71 -3.44
CA ALA A 230 -9.10 -7.19 -2.17
C ALA A 230 -7.96 -6.44 -1.48
N ASN A 231 -8.36 -5.52 -0.62
CA ASN A 231 -7.50 -4.93 0.41
C ASN A 231 -8.23 -5.10 1.73
N PHE A 232 -7.55 -5.50 2.80
CA PHE A 232 -8.20 -5.76 4.07
C PHE A 232 -7.25 -5.54 5.24
N ALA A 233 -7.79 -5.04 6.34
CA ALA A 233 -7.06 -4.80 7.57
C ALA A 233 -7.86 -5.28 8.79
N ALA A 234 -7.13 -5.60 9.84
CA ALA A 234 -7.67 -5.77 11.19
C ALA A 234 -6.81 -4.96 12.16
N ARG A 235 -7.45 -4.05 12.91
CA ARG A 235 -6.80 -3.17 13.89
C ARG A 235 -7.79 -2.81 15.01
N PRO A 236 -7.40 -2.03 16.03
CA PRO A 236 -8.36 -1.44 16.95
C PRO A 236 -9.23 -0.38 16.26
N GLU A 237 -10.55 -0.54 16.35
CA GLU A 237 -11.54 0.24 15.60
C GLU A 237 -12.51 1.00 16.51
N LEU A 238 -13.22 1.98 15.95
CA LEU A 238 -14.36 2.63 16.58
C LEU A 238 -15.65 2.13 15.91
N PRO A 239 -16.71 1.78 16.68
CA PRO A 239 -17.96 1.32 16.10
C PRO A 239 -18.52 2.30 15.06
N GLY A 240 -18.82 1.80 13.87
CA GLY A 240 -19.44 2.57 12.78
C GLY A 240 -18.47 3.42 11.94
N GLU A 241 -17.18 3.46 12.26
CA GLU A 241 -16.19 4.10 11.41
C GLU A 241 -15.82 3.19 10.22
N PRO A 242 -15.63 3.74 9.00
CA PRO A 242 -15.26 2.95 7.84
C PRO A 242 -13.82 2.46 7.96
N GLU A 243 -13.59 1.21 7.55
CA GLU A 243 -12.25 0.64 7.47
C GLU A 243 -11.68 0.65 6.05
N GLU A 244 -10.37 0.41 5.95
CA GLU A 244 -9.68 0.27 4.66
C GLU A 244 -9.92 -1.08 3.97
N SER A 245 -10.94 -1.83 4.37
CA SER A 245 -11.21 -3.16 3.82
C SER A 245 -12.18 -3.10 2.63
N CYS A 246 -11.83 -3.62 1.46
CA CYS A 246 -12.69 -3.65 0.28
C CYS A 246 -12.44 -4.86 -0.62
N LEU A 247 -13.43 -5.16 -1.44
CA LEU A 247 -13.29 -5.94 -2.66
C LEU A 247 -13.14 -4.99 -3.84
N TRP A 248 -12.16 -5.24 -4.69
CA TRP A 248 -12.15 -4.71 -6.03
C TRP A 248 -12.82 -5.74 -6.94
N THR A 249 -13.90 -5.33 -7.57
CA THR A 249 -14.55 -6.06 -8.66
C THR A 249 -14.54 -5.17 -9.90
N PRO A 250 -14.78 -5.70 -11.12
CA PRO A 250 -14.71 -4.89 -12.33
C PRO A 250 -15.55 -3.62 -12.24
N GLY A 251 -14.86 -2.48 -12.22
CA GLY A 251 -15.46 -1.14 -12.13
C GLY A 251 -15.95 -0.71 -10.74
N THR A 252 -15.82 -1.52 -9.68
CA THR A 252 -16.33 -1.15 -8.35
C THR A 252 -15.37 -1.47 -7.21
N CYS A 253 -15.47 -0.66 -6.14
CA CYS A 253 -14.75 -0.85 -4.88
C CYS A 253 -15.80 -1.04 -3.78
N GLU A 254 -16.09 -2.29 -3.48
CA GLU A 254 -17.16 -2.66 -2.56
C GLU A 254 -16.62 -2.73 -1.12
N PRO A 255 -17.27 -2.11 -0.12
CA PRO A 255 -16.80 -2.18 1.26
C PRO A 255 -16.84 -3.60 1.81
N LEU A 256 -15.86 -3.89 2.67
CA LEU A 256 -15.84 -5.03 3.59
C LEU A 256 -15.67 -4.50 5.02
N ALA A 257 -16.13 -5.30 5.97
CA ALA A 257 -15.96 -5.08 7.41
C ALA A 257 -15.73 -6.44 8.09
N ASP A 258 -15.31 -6.40 9.36
CA ASP A 258 -15.20 -7.58 10.22
C ASP A 258 -14.34 -8.70 9.62
N ILE A 259 -13.08 -8.37 9.30
CA ILE A 259 -12.14 -9.30 8.70
C ILE A 259 -11.45 -10.15 9.77
N ALA A 260 -11.58 -11.47 9.64
CA ALA A 260 -10.85 -12.44 10.44
C ALA A 260 -9.55 -12.83 9.74
N PHE A 261 -8.44 -12.80 10.48
CA PHE A 261 -7.17 -13.40 10.07
C PHE A 261 -6.90 -14.61 10.98
N ALA A 262 -6.83 -15.80 10.40
CA ALA A 262 -6.58 -17.05 11.10
C ALA A 262 -5.32 -17.74 10.55
N PRO A 263 -4.13 -17.43 11.11
CA PRO A 263 -2.91 -18.17 10.82
C PRO A 263 -3.08 -19.64 11.25
N GLY A 264 -2.62 -20.59 10.42
CA GLY A 264 -2.72 -22.02 10.72
C GLY A 264 -1.86 -22.47 11.91
N SER A 265 -0.88 -21.66 12.33
CA SER A 265 -0.07 -21.90 13.52
C SER A 265 0.60 -20.61 14.03
N ALA A 266 1.42 -20.72 15.08
CA ALA A 266 2.24 -19.61 15.55
C ALA A 266 3.41 -19.24 14.60
N ASP A 267 3.77 -20.10 13.65
CA ASP A 267 4.73 -19.76 12.60
C ASP A 267 4.09 -18.81 11.58
N PRO A 268 4.60 -17.58 11.39
CA PRO A 268 4.06 -16.66 10.40
C PRO A 268 4.06 -17.20 8.97
N MET A 269 4.92 -18.18 8.65
CA MET A 269 4.98 -18.81 7.33
C MET A 269 3.92 -19.90 7.10
N ALA A 270 3.18 -20.32 8.14
CA ALA A 270 2.05 -21.23 7.96
C ALA A 270 0.96 -20.56 7.10
N PRO A 271 0.15 -21.30 6.33
CA PRO A 271 -0.96 -20.72 5.58
C PRO A 271 -1.95 -19.96 6.47
N TRP A 272 -2.52 -18.87 5.95
CA TRP A 272 -3.48 -18.03 6.66
C TRP A 272 -4.83 -18.16 6.00
N HIS A 273 -5.87 -18.43 6.78
CA HIS A 273 -7.25 -18.27 6.31
C HIS A 273 -7.74 -16.86 6.64
N ILE A 274 -8.30 -16.18 5.65
CA ILE A 274 -8.78 -14.81 5.78
C ILE A 274 -10.20 -14.76 5.24
N SER A 275 -11.12 -14.26 6.07
CA SER A 275 -12.54 -14.19 5.71
C SER A 275 -13.20 -12.92 6.24
N SER A 276 -14.26 -12.48 5.56
CA SER A 276 -15.16 -11.44 6.07
C SER A 276 -16.40 -12.06 6.71
N ALA A 277 -16.97 -11.39 7.71
CA ALA A 277 -18.16 -11.89 8.42
C ALA A 277 -19.38 -12.11 7.50
N ASP A 278 -19.49 -11.35 6.41
CA ASP A 278 -20.54 -11.49 5.39
C ASP A 278 -20.26 -12.60 4.36
N GLY A 279 -19.14 -13.31 4.48
CA GLY A 279 -18.72 -14.40 3.58
C GLY A 279 -18.33 -13.95 2.17
N ARG A 280 -18.17 -12.64 1.94
CA ARG A 280 -17.80 -12.08 0.63
C ARG A 280 -16.32 -12.18 0.33
N LEU A 281 -15.49 -12.31 1.35
CA LEU A 281 -14.09 -12.70 1.25
C LEU A 281 -13.92 -14.05 1.96
N ASP A 282 -13.34 -15.03 1.28
CA ASP A 282 -13.00 -16.33 1.85
C ASP A 282 -11.79 -16.90 1.11
N VAL A 283 -10.58 -16.65 1.63
CA VAL A 283 -9.33 -16.95 0.94
C VAL A 283 -8.29 -17.58 1.87
N ALA A 284 -7.48 -18.47 1.32
CA ALA A 284 -6.26 -18.96 1.91
C ALA A 284 -5.06 -18.21 1.30
N PHE A 285 -4.18 -17.70 2.13
CA PHE A 285 -2.89 -17.13 1.76
C PHE A 285 -1.77 -18.11 2.08
N GLU A 286 -0.96 -18.43 1.06
CA GLU A 286 0.21 -19.30 1.17
C GLU A 286 1.49 -18.47 1.09
N PRO A 287 2.17 -18.22 2.24
CA PRO A 287 3.42 -17.46 2.27
C PRO A 287 4.55 -18.20 1.54
N GLN A 288 5.36 -17.47 0.78
CA GLN A 288 6.56 -18.02 0.10
C GLN A 288 7.86 -17.41 0.61
N GLY A 289 7.76 -16.26 1.27
CA GLY A 289 8.87 -15.66 1.98
C GLY A 289 8.41 -14.48 2.81
N ARG A 290 9.38 -13.88 3.50
CA ARG A 290 9.12 -12.83 4.47
C ARG A 290 10.20 -11.76 4.42
N LYS A 291 9.78 -10.51 4.25
CA LYS A 291 10.58 -9.34 4.61
C LYS A 291 10.30 -8.98 6.06
N ARG A 292 11.34 -8.94 6.90
CA ARG A 292 11.21 -8.57 8.32
C ARG A 292 11.96 -7.29 8.62
N VAL A 293 11.34 -6.40 9.39
CA VAL A 293 11.96 -5.17 9.90
C VAL A 293 11.72 -5.11 11.40
N ILE A 294 12.79 -5.29 12.17
CA ILE A 294 12.79 -4.99 13.61
C ILE A 294 13.69 -3.79 13.86
N ARG A 295 13.16 -2.82 14.61
CA ARG A 295 13.89 -1.64 15.07
C ARG A 295 13.51 -1.35 16.52
N GLN A 296 14.50 -1.04 17.34
CA GLN A 296 14.33 -0.57 18.72
C GLN A 296 15.21 0.68 18.88
N LEU A 297 14.59 1.84 19.06
CA LEU A 297 15.24 3.14 19.18
C LEU A 297 14.69 3.84 20.43
N GLY A 298 14.99 3.27 21.60
CA GLY A 298 14.54 3.79 22.90
C GLY A 298 13.02 3.84 23.03
N LEU A 299 12.45 5.03 22.86
CA LEU A 299 11.00 5.25 22.89
C LEU A 299 10.30 4.66 21.66
N PHE A 300 11.00 4.51 20.53
CA PHE A 300 10.40 3.95 19.32
C PHE A 300 10.71 2.46 19.17
N ALA A 301 9.73 1.70 18.69
CA ALA A 301 9.88 0.29 18.41
C ALA A 301 9.04 -0.10 17.21
N ILE A 302 9.57 -0.96 16.36
CA ILE A 302 8.83 -1.57 15.27
C ILE A 302 9.17 -3.06 15.26
N ASP A 303 8.15 -3.90 15.30
CA ASP A 303 8.21 -5.31 14.94
C ASP A 303 7.25 -5.51 13.77
N TYR A 304 7.83 -5.55 12.58
CA TYR A 304 7.12 -5.63 11.31
C TYR A 304 7.58 -6.84 10.52
N TYR A 305 6.64 -7.51 9.89
CA TYR A 305 6.93 -8.35 8.76
C TYR A 305 5.88 -8.23 7.68
N GLN A 306 6.31 -8.39 6.44
CA GLN A 306 5.45 -8.60 5.29
C GLN A 306 5.81 -9.93 4.67
N LEU A 307 4.80 -10.78 4.58
CA LEU A 307 4.80 -12.02 3.84
C LEU A 307 4.37 -11.71 2.41
N PHE A 308 5.00 -12.37 1.47
CA PHE A 308 4.58 -12.38 0.08
C PHE A 308 4.28 -13.81 -0.34
N GLY A 309 3.27 -14.00 -1.17
CA GLY A 309 2.74 -15.31 -1.46
C GLY A 309 1.62 -15.26 -2.47
N HIS A 310 0.74 -16.27 -2.39
CA HIS A 310 -0.42 -16.37 -3.26
C HIS A 310 -1.70 -16.58 -2.46
N TYR A 311 -2.79 -16.06 -3.00
CA TYR A 311 -4.15 -16.21 -2.51
C TYR A 311 -4.94 -17.18 -3.40
N THR A 312 -5.64 -18.11 -2.76
CA THR A 312 -6.58 -19.03 -3.41
C THR A 312 -7.89 -19.02 -2.62
N GLY A 313 -9.04 -19.04 -3.30
CA GLY A 313 -10.35 -18.99 -2.66
C GLY A 313 -11.33 -18.12 -3.44
N THR A 314 -12.26 -17.47 -2.74
CA THR A 314 -13.39 -16.77 -3.37
C THR A 314 -13.50 -15.31 -2.95
N VAL A 315 -13.86 -14.48 -3.92
CA VAL A 315 -14.32 -13.11 -3.75
C VAL A 315 -15.73 -13.00 -4.30
N ARG A 316 -16.70 -12.59 -3.48
CA ARG A 316 -18.11 -12.47 -3.86
C ARG A 316 -18.50 -11.00 -3.94
N GLY A 317 -18.46 -10.46 -5.15
CA GLY A 317 -19.00 -9.14 -5.44
C GLY A 317 -20.52 -9.15 -5.43
N ALA A 318 -21.12 -7.96 -5.50
CA ALA A 318 -22.57 -7.81 -5.56
C ALA A 318 -23.22 -8.52 -6.78
N SER A 319 -22.52 -8.59 -7.90
CA SER A 319 -23.06 -9.16 -9.15
C SER A 319 -22.67 -10.62 -9.40
N ARG A 320 -21.50 -11.05 -8.92
CA ARG A 320 -20.97 -12.41 -9.18
C ARG A 320 -19.84 -12.79 -8.22
N THR A 321 -19.57 -14.08 -8.17
CA THR A 321 -18.40 -14.67 -7.48
C THR A 321 -17.22 -14.79 -8.44
N PHE A 322 -16.03 -14.61 -7.89
CA PHE A 322 -14.74 -14.73 -8.56
C PHE A 322 -13.91 -15.78 -7.81
N GLU A 323 -13.49 -16.81 -8.52
CA GLU A 323 -12.54 -17.79 -8.02
C GLU A 323 -11.12 -17.28 -8.22
N LEU A 324 -10.32 -17.38 -7.18
CA LEU A 324 -8.91 -17.05 -7.18
C LEU A 324 -8.11 -18.35 -7.16
N SER A 325 -7.21 -18.49 -8.13
CA SER A 325 -6.28 -19.62 -8.19
C SER A 325 -4.87 -19.06 -8.26
N GLY A 326 -4.25 -18.89 -7.09
CA GLY A 326 -2.88 -18.42 -6.99
C GLY A 326 -2.68 -16.93 -7.30
N ALA A 327 -3.60 -16.04 -6.90
CA ALA A 327 -3.45 -14.61 -7.09
C ALA A 327 -2.27 -14.07 -6.24
N PRO A 328 -1.25 -13.41 -6.82
CA PRO A 328 -0.14 -12.89 -6.03
C PRO A 328 -0.61 -11.77 -5.09
N GLY A 329 0.01 -11.70 -3.92
CA GLY A 329 -0.29 -10.67 -2.93
C GLY A 329 0.63 -10.71 -1.72
N VAL A 330 0.28 -9.88 -0.75
CA VAL A 330 1.04 -9.74 0.50
C VAL A 330 0.11 -9.77 1.71
N CYS A 331 0.64 -10.28 2.81
CA CYS A 331 0.01 -10.23 4.13
C CYS A 331 1.06 -9.73 5.13
N GLU A 332 0.72 -8.79 5.99
CA GLU A 332 1.66 -8.19 6.93
C GLU A 332 1.11 -8.15 8.35
N SER A 333 2.07 -8.07 9.28
CA SER A 333 1.80 -7.78 10.68
C SER A 333 2.69 -6.66 11.13
N MET A 334 2.10 -5.72 11.86
CA MET A 334 2.80 -4.63 12.50
C MET A 334 2.48 -4.58 13.99
N LYS A 335 3.51 -4.37 14.79
CA LYS A 335 3.41 -3.88 16.17
C LYS A 335 4.40 -2.73 16.34
N ALA A 336 3.92 -1.59 16.81
CA ALA A 336 4.73 -0.38 16.82
C ALA A 336 4.53 0.49 18.07
N ARG A 337 5.62 1.18 18.44
CA ARG A 337 5.67 2.35 19.31
C ARG A 337 6.25 3.51 18.50
N LEU A 338 5.44 4.51 18.12
CA LEU A 338 5.75 5.49 17.05
C LEU A 338 5.60 6.96 17.44
#